data_AF-A0A7S4DK75-F1
#
_entry.id   AF-A0A7S4DK75-F1
#
_cell.length_a   1.000
_cell.length_b   1.000
_cell.length_c   1.000
_cell.angle_alpha   90.00
_cell.angle_beta   90.00
_cell.angle_gamma   90.00
#
_symmetry.space_group_name_H-M   'P 1'
#
loop_
_entity.id
_entity.type
_entity.pdbx_description
1 polymer ?
#
loop_
_entity_poly.entity_id
_entity_poly.type
_entity_poly.pdbx_seq_one_letter_code
_entity_poly.pdbx_strand_id
1 'polypeptide(L)'
;EGAAGGGGASGATESKGLPYQDLKKADDWDIVLKSAGNKPVIVDFYAVWCGPCTRIAPHFRALAQKHEGKAVFLKVNVDNTKPLAQNLGVKAFPTFHAYLNGELINEIKGADPNALTALVDASIAKASGQEAPSPYKNIPLAPQLTTYSKLDIDKVLPKLQKAQSQILESSDSKISSLALQPLEIKEVTGGIARVLGDRGFWHSSKITNFQMDVLVRLCQWPGGKCVWGLHLMRAATCHRMGMKLIKERVVSTKKAKLPDPLTLFLDIAKNAAKPMHKLLALRNVTNIFGSRRTAVELLPKADQVDTWTRAVCIWNVNGCVACMVTPALQVLDVLEDLAQEEDKNLRATIVTLLANLAISLRFGKDTSSEKVRCLSCVAQMLEGDDEPKQVPRTNPPRC
;
A
#
# COMPACT_ATOMS: atom_id res chain seq x y z
N GLU A 1 33.48 72.87 -18.38
CA GLU A 1 32.45 71.88 -17.98
C GLU A 1 33.04 70.48 -18.24
N GLY A 2 33.05 69.47 -17.37
CA GLY A 2 32.46 69.26 -16.04
C GLY A 2 33.39 68.38 -15.16
N ALA A 3 33.27 68.52 -13.83
CA ALA A 3 32.68 67.53 -12.90
C ALA A 3 33.53 66.24 -12.76
N ALA A 4 34.43 66.09 -11.78
CA ALA A 4 34.23 65.96 -10.31
C ALA A 4 33.30 64.80 -9.90
N GLY A 5 33.83 63.87 -9.09
CA GLY A 5 33.02 62.94 -8.31
C GLY A 5 33.68 61.59 -8.03
N GLY A 6 34.64 61.56 -7.10
CA GLY A 6 35.12 60.31 -6.52
C GLY A 6 34.03 59.60 -5.69
N GLY A 7 34.11 58.28 -5.66
CA GLY A 7 33.18 57.43 -4.91
C GLY A 7 33.76 56.03 -4.73
N GLY A 8 34.87 55.93 -4.01
CA GLY A 8 35.26 54.67 -3.38
C GLY A 8 34.27 54.37 -2.26
N ALA A 9 33.47 53.32 -2.43
CA ALA A 9 32.60 52.79 -1.39
C ALA A 9 32.91 51.30 -1.18
N SER A 10 33.81 51.08 -0.21
CA SER A 10 33.73 50.06 0.83
C SER A 10 33.31 48.64 0.42
N GLY A 11 34.30 47.86 -0.03
CA GLY A 11 34.35 46.44 0.31
C GLY A 11 34.98 46.28 1.69
N ALA A 12 34.18 46.12 2.74
CA ALA A 12 34.55 45.43 3.99
C ALA A 12 33.38 45.38 4.99
N THR A 13 33.15 44.16 5.49
CA THR A 13 32.64 43.81 6.83
C THR A 13 31.17 44.12 7.19
N GLU A 14 30.28 43.19 6.88
CA GLU A 14 29.10 42.89 7.71
C GLU A 14 29.09 41.38 8.04
N SER A 15 29.86 40.96 9.05
CA SER A 15 29.83 39.57 9.55
C SER A 15 29.59 39.49 11.06
N LYS A 16 28.92 40.49 11.63
CA LYS A 16 28.44 40.43 13.03
C LYS A 16 26.93 40.62 13.02
N GLY A 17 26.19 39.53 13.22
CA GLY A 17 24.74 39.55 13.45
C GLY A 17 23.85 39.02 12.34
N LEU A 18 24.38 38.39 11.29
CA LEU A 18 23.56 37.70 10.29
C LEU A 18 23.18 36.29 10.80
N PRO A 19 21.93 35.83 10.62
CA PRO A 19 21.47 34.53 11.11
C PRO A 19 21.98 33.34 10.29
N TYR A 20 22.93 33.56 9.37
CA TYR A 20 23.54 32.56 8.50
C TYR A 20 25.05 32.80 8.37
N GLN A 21 25.78 31.76 7.98
CA GLN A 21 27.22 31.80 7.72
C GLN A 21 27.47 31.95 6.21
N ASP A 22 28.55 32.62 5.83
CA ASP A 22 29.02 32.68 4.45
C ASP A 22 30.28 31.81 4.29
N LEU A 23 30.27 30.89 3.33
CA LEU A 23 31.45 30.07 3.03
C LEU A 23 32.49 30.91 2.28
N LYS A 24 33.62 31.17 2.92
CA LYS A 24 34.70 32.00 2.36
C LYS A 24 35.67 31.22 1.48
N LYS A 25 36.00 29.98 1.87
CA LYS A 25 36.93 29.09 1.14
C LYS A 25 36.29 27.72 0.95
N ALA A 26 36.57 27.10 -0.20
CA ALA A 26 36.04 25.77 -0.51
C ALA A 26 36.53 24.70 0.48
N ASP A 27 37.78 24.82 0.96
CA ASP A 27 38.40 23.87 1.88
C ASP A 27 37.70 23.82 3.26
N ASP A 28 36.97 24.87 3.63
CA ASP A 28 36.23 24.93 4.89
C ASP A 28 34.91 24.13 4.86
N TRP A 29 34.51 23.60 3.71
CA TRP A 29 33.24 22.89 3.51
C TRP A 29 33.04 21.74 4.52
N ASP A 30 34.01 20.84 4.61
CA ASP A 30 33.92 19.67 5.50
C ASP A 30 33.95 20.08 6.98
N ILE A 31 34.64 21.17 7.30
CA ILE A 31 34.70 21.73 8.66
C ILE A 31 33.32 22.24 9.06
N VAL A 32 32.66 23.00 8.20
CA VAL A 32 31.32 23.55 8.45
C VAL A 32 30.31 22.42 8.64
N LEU A 33 30.30 21.41 7.77
CA LEU A 33 29.38 20.27 7.90
C LEU A 33 29.61 19.47 9.20
N LYS A 34 30.87 19.22 9.59
CA LYS A 34 31.19 18.51 10.84
C LYS A 34 30.84 19.33 12.08
N SER A 35 31.04 20.66 12.03
CA SER A 35 30.76 21.56 13.16
C SER A 35 29.27 21.67 13.51
N ALA A 36 28.38 21.33 12.58
CA ALA A 36 26.94 21.36 12.78
C ALA A 36 26.43 20.26 13.74
N GLY A 37 27.22 19.21 13.98
CA GLY A 37 26.84 18.06 14.81
C GLY A 37 25.55 17.40 14.30
N ASN A 38 24.56 17.29 15.18
CA ASN A 38 23.26 16.68 14.85
C ASN A 38 22.26 17.64 14.19
N LYS A 39 22.66 18.90 13.92
CA LYS A 39 21.78 19.89 13.29
C LYS A 39 21.86 19.77 11.77
N PRO A 40 20.75 19.97 11.04
CA PRO A 40 20.81 20.00 9.60
C PRO A 40 21.48 21.29 9.13
N VAL A 41 22.23 21.20 8.03
CA VAL A 41 22.88 22.34 7.37
C VAL A 41 22.11 22.64 6.08
N ILE A 42 21.52 23.83 6.01
CA ILE A 42 20.77 24.32 4.84
C ILE A 42 21.67 25.27 4.07
N VAL A 43 21.99 24.90 2.83
CA VAL A 43 22.98 25.58 2.00
C VAL A 43 22.29 26.28 0.83
N ASP A 44 22.50 27.59 0.67
CA ASP A 44 22.07 28.40 -0.48
C ASP A 44 23.25 28.60 -1.44
N PHE A 45 23.22 27.93 -2.60
CA PHE A 45 24.17 28.16 -3.69
C PHE A 45 23.68 29.29 -4.58
N TYR A 46 24.39 30.42 -4.55
CA TYR A 46 23.97 31.65 -5.21
C TYR A 46 25.12 32.33 -5.97
N ALA A 47 24.76 33.31 -6.79
CA ALA A 47 25.67 34.25 -7.43
C ALA A 47 25.15 35.68 -7.26
N VAL A 48 26.05 36.68 -7.23
CA VAL A 48 25.66 38.09 -6.97
C VAL A 48 24.86 38.67 -8.13
N TRP A 49 25.17 38.26 -9.36
CA TRP A 49 24.47 38.67 -10.59
C TRP A 49 23.16 37.91 -10.85
N CYS A 50 22.76 37.00 -9.95
CA CYS A 50 21.55 36.20 -10.08
C CYS A 50 20.31 36.92 -9.50
N GLY A 51 19.46 37.41 -10.39
CA GLY A 51 18.19 38.06 -10.03
C GLY A 51 17.27 37.21 -9.14
N PRO A 52 16.97 35.94 -9.47
CA PRO A 52 16.18 35.06 -8.61
C PRO A 52 16.78 34.83 -7.22
N CYS A 53 18.11 34.75 -7.12
CA CYS A 53 18.83 34.58 -5.86
C CYS A 53 18.63 35.78 -4.93
N THR A 54 18.67 37.00 -5.50
CA THR A 54 18.42 38.24 -4.76
C THR A 54 16.98 38.30 -4.24
N ARG A 55 16.00 37.80 -5.00
CA ARG A 55 14.58 37.79 -4.59
C ARG A 55 14.29 36.86 -3.40
N ILE A 56 14.92 35.69 -3.34
CA ILE A 56 14.66 34.71 -2.27
C ILE A 56 15.54 34.92 -1.03
N ALA A 57 16.63 35.67 -1.13
CA ALA A 57 17.56 35.92 -0.02
C ALA A 57 16.89 36.46 1.26
N PRO A 58 15.90 37.39 1.23
CA PRO A 58 15.20 37.82 2.44
C PRO A 58 14.43 36.69 3.12
N HIS A 59 13.83 35.78 2.34
CA HIS A 59 13.11 34.61 2.86
C HIS A 59 14.05 33.60 3.52
N PHE A 60 15.19 33.34 2.88
CA PHE A 60 16.25 32.50 3.46
C PHE A 60 16.76 33.09 4.79
N ARG A 61 16.99 34.41 4.85
CA ARG A 61 17.37 35.11 6.09
C ARG A 61 16.30 34.99 7.18
N ALA A 62 15.03 35.14 6.83
CA ALA A 62 13.93 35.02 7.79
C ALA A 62 13.82 33.59 8.36
N LEU A 63 13.99 32.56 7.52
CA LEU A 63 14.04 31.17 7.97
C LEU A 63 15.26 30.91 8.87
N ALA A 64 16.42 31.45 8.51
CA ALA A 64 17.63 31.33 9.31
C ALA A 64 17.44 31.92 10.72
N GLN A 65 16.77 33.07 10.83
CA GLN A 65 16.46 33.68 12.11
C GLN A 65 15.39 32.89 12.89
N LYS A 66 14.31 32.46 12.22
CA LYS A 66 13.21 31.71 12.84
C LYS A 66 13.68 30.37 13.45
N HIS A 67 14.65 29.73 12.80
CA HIS A 67 15.14 28.40 13.17
C HIS A 67 16.55 28.43 13.79
N GLU A 68 16.95 29.59 14.34
CA GLU A 68 18.22 29.75 15.03
C GLU A 68 18.38 28.69 16.14
N GLY A 69 19.57 28.10 16.22
CA GLY A 69 19.87 27.02 17.15
C GLY A 69 19.30 25.64 16.76
N LYS A 70 18.35 25.54 15.83
CA LYS A 70 17.76 24.27 15.36
C LYS A 70 18.34 23.77 14.04
N ALA A 71 18.79 24.68 13.17
CA ALA A 71 19.48 24.39 11.91
C ALA A 71 20.64 25.36 11.70
N VAL A 72 21.62 24.97 10.89
CA VAL A 72 22.71 25.84 10.44
C VAL A 72 22.40 26.31 9.03
N PHE A 73 22.41 27.61 8.79
CA PHE A 73 22.20 28.18 7.46
C PHE A 73 23.54 28.65 6.90
N LEU A 74 23.86 28.22 5.68
CA LEU A 74 25.12 28.50 4.99
C LEU A 74 24.82 29.07 3.61
N LYS A 75 25.50 30.15 3.23
CA LYS A 75 25.47 30.67 1.86
C LYS A 75 26.80 30.39 1.19
N VAL A 76 26.72 29.93 -0.07
CA VAL A 76 27.88 29.58 -0.88
C VAL A 76 27.82 30.39 -2.17
N ASN A 77 28.73 31.36 -2.29
CA ASN A 77 28.89 32.11 -3.54
C ASN A 77 29.69 31.28 -4.54
N VAL A 78 29.01 30.81 -5.58
CA VAL A 78 29.60 29.93 -6.58
C VAL A 78 30.71 30.57 -7.40
N ASP A 79 30.78 31.90 -7.49
CA ASP A 79 31.89 32.58 -8.16
C ASP A 79 33.21 32.37 -7.42
N ASN A 80 33.17 32.23 -6.09
CA ASN A 80 34.33 32.01 -5.23
C ASN A 80 34.65 30.52 -5.03
N THR A 81 33.68 29.63 -5.25
CA THR A 81 33.79 28.20 -4.95
C THR A 81 33.35 27.32 -6.13
N LYS A 82 33.72 27.70 -7.37
CA LYS A 82 33.31 26.99 -8.60
C LYS A 82 33.60 25.48 -8.57
N PRO A 83 34.79 25.00 -8.19
CA PRO A 83 35.08 23.56 -8.17
C PRO A 83 34.19 22.80 -7.18
N LEU A 84 33.92 23.39 -6.02
CA LEU A 84 33.04 22.81 -5.00
C LEU A 84 31.60 22.70 -5.51
N ALA A 85 31.06 23.78 -6.10
CA ALA A 85 29.70 23.77 -6.63
C ALA A 85 29.51 22.72 -7.74
N GLN A 86 30.53 22.53 -8.60
CA GLN A 86 30.52 21.49 -9.63
C GLN A 86 30.56 20.08 -9.02
N ASN A 87 31.44 19.84 -8.05
CA ASN A 87 31.56 18.55 -7.37
C ASN A 87 30.27 18.17 -6.63
N LEU A 88 29.54 19.16 -6.09
CA LEU A 88 28.26 18.97 -5.44
C LEU A 88 27.07 18.90 -6.41
N GLY A 89 27.30 18.95 -7.72
CA GLY A 89 26.26 18.75 -8.75
C GLY A 89 25.32 19.95 -8.95
N VAL A 90 25.72 21.16 -8.52
CA VAL A 90 24.90 22.37 -8.66
C VAL A 90 24.91 22.84 -10.13
N LYS A 91 23.74 22.81 -10.78
CA LYS A 91 23.57 23.12 -12.21
C LYS A 91 22.77 24.39 -12.50
N ALA A 92 22.10 24.96 -11.50
CA ALA A 92 21.25 26.12 -11.64
C ALA A 92 21.26 26.97 -10.36
N PHE A 93 20.90 28.26 -10.45
CA PHE A 93 20.87 29.16 -9.31
C PHE A 93 19.50 29.84 -9.14
N PRO A 94 19.01 29.98 -7.90
CA PRO A 94 19.56 29.38 -6.69
C PRO A 94 19.30 27.87 -6.65
N THR A 95 20.18 27.13 -5.97
CA THR A 95 19.93 25.73 -5.58
C THR A 95 20.13 25.65 -4.08
N PHE A 96 19.23 24.96 -3.39
CA PHE A 96 19.35 24.75 -1.96
C PHE A 96 19.54 23.27 -1.65
N HIS A 97 20.55 22.97 -0.84
CA HIS A 97 20.79 21.63 -0.34
C HIS A 97 20.53 21.57 1.16
N ALA A 98 20.04 20.43 1.63
CA ALA A 98 19.98 20.12 3.05
C ALA A 98 20.92 18.95 3.34
N TYR A 99 21.83 19.13 4.29
CA TYR A 99 22.73 18.10 4.78
C TYR A 99 22.39 17.73 6.23
N LEU A 100 22.58 16.47 6.59
CA LEU A 100 22.50 15.99 7.97
C LEU A 100 23.59 14.95 8.18
N ASN A 101 24.38 15.08 9.25
CA ASN A 101 25.53 14.21 9.53
C ASN A 101 26.52 14.10 8.35
N GLY A 102 26.68 15.18 7.58
CA GLY A 102 27.56 15.24 6.40
C GLY A 102 26.98 14.64 5.11
N GLU A 103 25.80 14.02 5.17
CA GLU A 103 25.13 13.44 3.99
C GLU A 103 24.06 14.39 3.42
N LEU A 104 23.96 14.45 2.09
CA LEU A 104 22.89 15.18 1.40
C LEU A 104 21.56 14.46 1.61
N ILE A 105 20.60 15.09 2.28
CA ILE A 105 19.29 14.49 2.57
C ILE A 105 18.19 14.94 1.61
N ASN A 106 18.30 16.13 1.03
CA ASN A 106 17.32 16.66 0.08
C ASN A 106 17.91 17.87 -0.70
N GLU A 107 17.37 18.16 -1.88
CA GLU A 107 17.74 19.30 -2.72
C GLU A 107 16.50 19.96 -3.35
N ILE A 108 16.55 21.27 -3.54
CA ILE A 108 15.57 22.02 -4.34
C ILE A 108 16.32 22.95 -5.30
N LYS A 109 15.76 23.12 -6.50
CA LYS A 109 16.32 23.99 -7.54
C LYS A 109 15.34 25.11 -7.84
N GLY A 110 15.85 26.32 -7.96
CA GLY A 110 15.04 27.51 -8.23
C GLY A 110 14.60 28.26 -6.97
N ALA A 111 14.09 29.47 -7.19
CA ALA A 111 13.68 30.40 -6.15
C ALA A 111 12.21 30.20 -5.77
N ASP A 112 11.91 29.12 -5.03
CA ASP A 112 10.57 28.84 -4.49
C ASP A 112 10.57 28.96 -2.94
N PRO A 113 9.94 30.00 -2.37
CA PRO A 113 9.85 30.20 -0.92
C PRO A 113 9.12 29.08 -0.16
N ASN A 114 8.09 28.48 -0.76
CA ASN A 114 7.29 27.44 -0.12
C ASN A 114 8.09 26.13 -0.07
N ALA A 115 8.73 25.77 -1.18
CA ALA A 115 9.62 24.60 -1.24
C ALA A 115 10.81 24.75 -0.29
N LEU A 116 11.39 25.95 -0.18
CA LEU A 116 12.48 26.23 0.76
C LEU A 116 12.03 26.12 2.23
N THR A 117 10.83 26.61 2.57
CA THR A 117 10.27 26.45 3.93
C THR A 117 10.05 24.98 4.26
N ALA A 118 9.44 24.23 3.35
CA ALA A 118 9.20 22.79 3.50
C ALA A 118 10.51 22.00 3.64
N LEU A 119 11.55 22.35 2.88
CA LEU A 119 12.89 21.76 2.98
C LEU A 119 13.48 21.97 4.38
N VAL A 120 13.42 23.19 4.91
CA VAL A 120 13.95 23.54 6.24
C VAL A 120 13.19 22.78 7.34
N ASP A 121 11.85 22.84 7.33
CA ASP A 121 11.03 22.18 8.33
C ASP A 121 11.22 20.66 8.32
N ALA A 122 11.25 20.03 7.13
CA ALA A 122 11.50 18.61 6.98
C ALA A 122 12.90 18.19 7.45
N SER A 123 13.91 19.03 7.23
CA SER A 123 15.29 18.77 7.64
C SER A 123 15.45 18.83 9.17
N ILE A 124 14.81 19.81 9.83
CA ILE A 124 14.79 19.95 11.29
C ILE A 124 14.03 18.79 11.93
N ALA A 125 12.87 18.45 11.37
CA ALA A 125 12.08 17.28 11.74
C ALA A 125 12.94 16.00 11.69
N LYS A 126 13.60 15.74 10.56
CA LYS A 126 14.50 14.59 10.37
C LYS A 126 15.67 14.56 11.38
N ALA A 127 16.28 15.71 11.67
CA ALA A 127 17.38 15.83 12.65
C ALA A 127 16.94 15.58 14.10
N SER A 128 15.71 15.96 14.45
CA SER A 128 15.14 15.74 15.77
C SER A 128 14.59 14.31 15.99
N GLY A 129 14.66 13.43 14.99
CA GLY A 129 14.02 12.12 15.01
C GLY A 129 12.49 12.18 14.97
N GLN A 130 11.90 13.37 14.96
CA GLN A 130 10.48 13.61 14.71
C GLN A 130 10.30 13.88 13.23
N GLU A 131 10.36 12.84 12.41
CA GLU A 131 9.93 12.95 11.01
C GLU A 131 8.51 13.52 11.00
N ALA A 132 8.31 14.70 10.40
CA ALA A 132 6.99 15.31 10.32
C ALA A 132 6.07 14.26 9.71
N PRO A 133 4.97 13.87 10.37
CA PRO A 133 4.10 12.83 9.86
C PRO A 133 3.45 13.36 8.59
N SER A 134 4.07 13.09 7.44
CA SER A 134 3.32 13.12 6.19
C SER A 134 2.27 12.03 6.35
N PRO A 135 0.97 12.38 6.33
CA PRO A 135 -0.08 11.36 6.32
C PRO A 135 0.05 10.43 5.09
N TYR A 136 0.88 10.81 4.11
CA TYR A 136 1.18 10.08 2.89
C TYR A 136 2.54 9.38 2.90
N LYS A 137 3.27 9.29 4.04
CA LYS A 137 4.60 8.62 4.07
C LYS A 137 4.55 7.18 3.51
N ASN A 138 3.40 6.51 3.68
CA ASN A 138 3.17 5.16 3.19
C ASN A 138 2.35 5.11 1.89
N ILE A 139 2.18 6.25 1.18
CA ILE A 139 1.42 6.35 -0.07
C ILE A 139 2.38 6.79 -1.19
N PRO A 140 2.48 6.02 -2.29
CA PRO A 140 1.70 4.82 -2.60
C PRO A 140 2.10 3.63 -1.70
N LEU A 141 1.09 2.87 -1.22
CA LEU A 141 1.31 1.62 -0.44
C LEU A 141 2.44 0.82 -1.08
N ALA A 142 3.39 0.39 -0.26
CA ALA A 142 4.54 -0.34 -0.73
C ALA A 142 4.08 -1.64 -1.46
N PRO A 143 4.81 -2.09 -2.49
CA PRO A 143 4.34 -3.09 -3.45
C PRO A 143 4.12 -4.51 -2.89
N GLN A 144 4.45 -4.74 -1.62
CA GLN A 144 4.27 -6.02 -0.94
C GLN A 144 2.78 -6.32 -0.71
N LEU A 145 2.39 -7.52 -1.12
CA LEU A 145 1.06 -8.04 -0.86
C LEU A 145 1.10 -8.90 0.41
N THR A 146 0.06 -8.75 1.23
CA THR A 146 -0.04 -9.49 2.50
C THR A 146 -0.80 -10.80 2.29
N THR A 147 -0.33 -11.87 2.92
CA THR A 147 -1.01 -13.17 2.93
C THR A 147 -1.06 -13.75 4.33
N TYR A 148 -2.00 -14.66 4.54
CA TYR A 148 -2.22 -15.39 5.77
C TYR A 148 -1.80 -16.85 5.58
N SER A 149 -0.53 -17.18 5.79
CA SER A 149 -0.01 -18.52 5.50
C SER A 149 0.01 -19.47 6.72
N LYS A 150 -0.08 -18.94 7.94
CA LYS A 150 0.07 -19.74 9.17
C LYS A 150 -1.01 -20.82 9.28
N LEU A 151 -0.62 -22.08 9.41
CA LEU A 151 -1.51 -23.21 9.70
C LEU A 151 -0.93 -23.99 10.89
N ASP A 152 -1.78 -24.34 11.85
CA ASP A 152 -1.45 -25.20 12.98
C ASP A 152 -2.17 -26.53 12.77
N ILE A 153 -1.49 -27.44 12.07
CA ILE A 153 -2.13 -28.65 11.54
C ILE A 153 -2.49 -29.64 12.64
N ASP A 154 -1.65 -29.71 13.66
CA ASP A 154 -1.82 -30.59 14.83
C ASP A 154 -3.10 -30.25 15.60
N LYS A 155 -3.51 -28.97 15.59
CA LYS A 155 -4.78 -28.54 16.18
C LYS A 155 -5.99 -28.71 15.26
N VAL A 156 -5.80 -28.65 13.94
CA VAL A 156 -6.90 -28.69 12.96
C VAL A 156 -7.36 -30.13 12.72
N LEU A 157 -6.44 -31.09 12.54
CA LEU A 157 -6.78 -32.46 12.16
C LEU A 157 -7.69 -33.18 13.17
N PRO A 158 -7.44 -33.15 14.51
CA PRO A 158 -8.31 -33.84 15.46
C PRO A 158 -9.72 -33.27 15.48
N LYS A 159 -9.86 -31.94 15.31
CA LYS A 159 -11.17 -31.27 15.28
C LYS A 159 -11.92 -31.55 13.99
N LEU A 160 -11.20 -31.65 12.87
CA LEU A 160 -11.76 -32.06 11.59
C LEU A 160 -12.28 -33.50 11.65
N GLN A 161 -11.52 -34.43 12.22
CA GLN A 161 -11.96 -35.82 12.42
C GLN A 161 -13.20 -35.91 13.31
N LYS A 162 -13.24 -35.16 14.40
CA LYS A 162 -14.45 -35.07 15.25
C LYS A 162 -15.65 -34.51 14.47
N ALA A 163 -15.44 -33.48 13.67
CA ALA A 163 -16.49 -32.90 12.83
C ALA A 163 -16.99 -33.87 11.76
N GLN A 164 -16.10 -34.68 11.18
CA GLN A 164 -16.43 -35.75 10.24
C GLN A 164 -17.36 -36.80 10.87
N SER A 165 -17.04 -37.30 12.07
CA SER A 165 -17.91 -38.27 12.78
C SER A 165 -19.31 -37.69 13.00
N GLN A 166 -19.40 -36.44 13.44
CA GLN A 166 -20.68 -35.76 13.65
C GLN A 166 -21.51 -35.55 12.36
N ILE A 167 -20.86 -35.39 11.21
CA ILE A 167 -21.56 -35.29 9.92
C ILE A 167 -22.06 -36.66 9.50
N LEU A 168 -21.25 -37.70 9.69
CA LEU A 168 -21.62 -39.08 9.35
C LEU A 168 -22.80 -39.58 10.19
N GLU A 169 -22.85 -39.23 11.48
CA GLU A 169 -23.93 -39.58 12.41
C GLU A 169 -25.19 -38.71 12.28
N SER A 170 -25.20 -37.74 11.36
CA SER A 170 -26.35 -36.85 11.16
C SER A 170 -27.58 -37.62 10.65
N SER A 171 -28.74 -37.37 11.25
CA SER A 171 -30.03 -37.93 10.82
C SER A 171 -30.51 -37.38 9.47
N ASP A 172 -30.04 -36.20 9.07
CA ASP A 172 -30.32 -35.63 7.75
C ASP A 172 -29.46 -36.29 6.66
N SER A 173 -30.11 -36.98 5.72
CA SER A 173 -29.48 -37.67 4.61
C SER A 173 -28.69 -36.75 3.66
N LYS A 174 -29.06 -35.46 3.57
CA LYS A 174 -28.30 -34.47 2.79
C LYS A 174 -26.99 -34.14 3.47
N ILE A 175 -26.99 -33.99 4.80
CA ILE A 175 -25.79 -33.68 5.58
C ILE A 175 -24.85 -34.87 5.62
N SER A 176 -25.36 -36.08 5.89
CA SER A 176 -24.52 -37.28 5.93
C SER A 176 -23.89 -37.60 4.58
N SER A 177 -24.52 -37.21 3.46
CA SER A 177 -23.94 -37.33 2.11
C SER A 177 -22.69 -36.47 1.89
N LEU A 178 -22.48 -35.43 2.71
CA LEU A 178 -21.29 -34.56 2.66
C LEU A 178 -20.10 -35.10 3.46
N ALA A 179 -20.28 -36.21 4.17
CA ALA A 179 -19.21 -36.88 4.88
C ALA A 179 -18.12 -37.34 3.90
N LEU A 180 -16.85 -37.18 4.32
CA LEU A 180 -15.72 -37.69 3.54
C LEU A 180 -15.74 -39.21 3.44
N GLN A 181 -15.37 -39.71 2.27
CA GLN A 181 -15.12 -41.13 2.00
C GLN A 181 -13.79 -41.57 2.63
N PRO A 182 -13.58 -42.88 2.91
CA PRO A 182 -12.36 -43.36 3.58
C PRO A 182 -11.04 -42.94 2.90
N LEU A 183 -11.01 -42.95 1.57
CA LEU A 183 -9.85 -42.50 0.80
C LEU A 183 -9.57 -41.00 0.98
N GLU A 184 -10.62 -40.19 1.08
CA GLU A 184 -10.53 -38.75 1.24
C GLU A 184 -10.04 -38.38 2.63
N ILE A 185 -10.48 -39.13 3.66
CA ILE A 185 -9.96 -38.99 5.02
C ILE A 185 -8.45 -39.28 5.03
N LYS A 186 -8.01 -40.37 4.38
CA LYS A 186 -6.58 -40.71 4.26
C LYS A 186 -5.78 -39.60 3.57
N GLU A 187 -6.33 -38.99 2.53
CA GLU A 187 -5.71 -37.84 1.87
C GLU A 187 -5.65 -36.61 2.79
N VAL A 188 -6.71 -36.30 3.54
CA VAL A 188 -6.72 -35.15 4.47
C VAL A 188 -5.70 -35.34 5.59
N THR A 189 -5.68 -36.51 6.24
CA THR A 189 -4.83 -36.78 7.41
C THR A 189 -3.39 -37.13 7.05
N GLY A 190 -3.12 -37.51 5.80
CA GLY A 190 -1.81 -37.92 5.31
C GLY A 190 -1.29 -36.99 4.23
N GLY A 191 -1.83 -37.11 3.02
CA GLY A 191 -1.34 -36.42 1.82
C GLY A 191 -1.35 -34.90 1.94
N ILE A 192 -2.54 -34.31 2.13
CA ILE A 192 -2.76 -32.87 2.33
C ILE A 192 -2.03 -32.39 3.58
N ALA A 193 -2.09 -33.16 4.67
CA ALA A 193 -1.46 -32.77 5.91
C ALA A 193 0.05 -32.63 5.79
N ARG A 194 0.70 -33.60 5.16
CA ARG A 194 2.13 -33.58 4.88
C ARG A 194 2.49 -32.43 3.93
N VAL A 195 1.70 -32.24 2.87
CA VAL A 195 1.95 -31.16 1.89
C VAL A 195 1.84 -29.79 2.55
N LEU A 196 0.84 -29.55 3.40
CA LEU A 196 0.56 -28.23 3.97
C LEU A 196 1.24 -27.96 5.33
N GLY A 197 1.66 -29.01 6.04
CA GLY A 197 2.25 -28.95 7.38
C GLY A 197 3.76 -28.68 7.39
N ASP A 198 4.49 -29.06 6.34
CA ASP A 198 5.93 -28.85 6.25
C ASP A 198 6.27 -27.37 6.01
N ARG A 199 6.67 -26.70 7.10
CA ARG A 199 7.08 -25.27 7.09
C ARG A 199 8.45 -25.03 6.47
N GLY A 200 9.19 -26.10 6.17
CA GLY A 200 10.50 -26.07 5.52
C GLY A 200 10.43 -26.67 4.14
N PHE A 201 10.64 -25.86 3.11
CA PHE A 201 10.99 -26.29 1.75
C PHE A 201 9.86 -26.94 0.92
N TRP A 202 8.97 -26.10 0.36
CA TRP A 202 7.91 -26.42 -0.63
C TRP A 202 8.40 -26.91 -2.02
N HIS A 203 9.31 -27.87 -2.11
CA HIS A 203 10.01 -28.16 -3.37
C HIS A 203 9.70 -29.50 -4.06
N SER A 204 8.86 -30.38 -3.50
CA SER A 204 8.52 -31.66 -4.17
C SER A 204 7.06 -32.10 -4.11
N SER A 205 6.36 -31.87 -3.00
CA SER A 205 4.99 -32.40 -2.84
C SER A 205 3.96 -31.44 -3.45
N LYS A 206 3.18 -31.94 -4.41
CA LYS A 206 2.19 -31.14 -5.16
C LYS A 206 0.78 -31.46 -4.70
N ILE A 207 -0.03 -30.43 -4.51
CA ILE A 207 -1.49 -30.59 -4.33
C ILE A 207 -2.07 -31.11 -5.65
N THR A 208 -2.78 -32.24 -5.59
CA THR A 208 -3.46 -32.85 -6.74
C THR A 208 -4.86 -32.27 -6.96
N ASN A 209 -5.45 -32.51 -8.14
CA ASN A 209 -6.84 -32.12 -8.40
C ASN A 209 -7.83 -32.77 -7.42
N PHE A 210 -7.61 -34.05 -7.11
CA PHE A 210 -8.43 -34.78 -6.14
C PHE A 210 -8.34 -34.15 -4.74
N GLN A 211 -7.13 -33.84 -4.28
CA GLN A 211 -6.93 -33.15 -3.00
C GLN A 211 -7.60 -31.78 -2.97
N MET A 212 -7.55 -31.03 -4.09
CA MET A 212 -8.28 -29.75 -4.20
C MET A 212 -9.80 -29.95 -4.13
N ASP A 213 -10.36 -30.99 -4.75
CA ASP A 213 -11.80 -31.31 -4.65
C ASP A 213 -12.23 -31.67 -3.23
N VAL A 214 -11.37 -32.37 -2.49
CA VAL A 214 -11.58 -32.65 -1.07
C VAL A 214 -11.59 -31.34 -0.25
N LEU A 215 -10.63 -30.44 -0.49
CA LEU A 215 -10.56 -29.15 0.20
C LEU A 215 -11.78 -28.26 -0.08
N VAL A 216 -12.28 -28.23 -1.33
CA VAL A 216 -13.49 -27.46 -1.68
C VAL A 216 -14.71 -28.03 -0.96
N ARG A 217 -14.89 -29.36 -0.93
CA ARG A 217 -16.02 -29.99 -0.22
C ARG A 217 -15.97 -29.77 1.28
N LEU A 218 -14.79 -29.81 1.88
CA LEU A 218 -14.62 -29.46 3.29
C LEU A 218 -15.12 -28.04 3.62
N CYS A 219 -14.98 -27.10 2.68
CA CYS A 219 -15.49 -25.73 2.84
C CYS A 219 -17.02 -25.64 2.72
N GLN A 220 -17.69 -26.67 2.20
CA GLN A 220 -19.15 -26.74 2.08
C GLN A 220 -19.83 -27.40 3.29
N TRP A 221 -19.06 -27.81 4.30
CA TRP A 221 -19.62 -28.50 5.46
C TRP A 221 -20.57 -27.62 6.30
N PRO A 222 -21.76 -28.13 6.66
CA PRO A 222 -22.79 -27.34 7.34
C PRO A 222 -22.51 -27.15 8.83
N GLY A 223 -23.34 -26.33 9.50
CA GLY A 223 -23.31 -26.14 10.95
C GLY A 223 -22.02 -25.51 11.46
N GLY A 224 -21.34 -24.72 10.62
CA GLY A 224 -20.06 -24.09 10.94
C GLY A 224 -18.87 -25.05 10.96
N LYS A 225 -19.02 -26.30 10.48
CA LYS A 225 -17.91 -27.25 10.37
C LYS A 225 -16.97 -26.93 9.20
N CYS A 226 -17.40 -26.10 8.23
CA CYS A 226 -16.56 -25.61 7.14
C CYS A 226 -15.30 -24.85 7.59
N VAL A 227 -15.25 -24.38 8.84
CA VAL A 227 -14.10 -23.69 9.44
C VAL A 227 -12.78 -24.47 9.27
N TRP A 228 -12.84 -25.80 9.34
CA TRP A 228 -11.65 -26.66 9.20
C TRP A 228 -11.18 -26.74 7.76
N GLY A 229 -12.11 -26.82 6.81
CA GLY A 229 -11.82 -26.68 5.38
C GLY A 229 -11.17 -25.33 5.06
N LEU A 230 -11.73 -24.24 5.60
CA LEU A 230 -11.21 -22.89 5.39
C LEU A 230 -9.78 -22.72 5.92
N HIS A 231 -9.42 -23.35 7.04
CA HIS A 231 -8.06 -23.34 7.56
C HIS A 231 -7.06 -24.05 6.64
N LEU A 232 -7.42 -25.25 6.15
CA LEU A 232 -6.56 -25.99 5.21
C LEU A 232 -6.43 -25.27 3.87
N MET A 233 -7.55 -24.75 3.37
CA MET A 233 -7.59 -23.97 2.13
C MET A 233 -6.73 -22.71 2.20
N ARG A 234 -6.60 -22.12 3.40
CA ARG A 234 -5.76 -20.94 3.60
C ARG A 234 -4.27 -21.25 3.41
N ALA A 235 -3.81 -22.43 3.80
CA ALA A 235 -2.46 -22.88 3.46
C ALA A 235 -2.36 -23.25 1.97
N ALA A 236 -3.39 -23.90 1.40
CA ALA A 236 -3.41 -24.27 -0.02
C ALA A 236 -3.37 -23.07 -0.97
N THR A 237 -3.98 -21.94 -0.60
CA THR A 237 -3.91 -20.68 -1.36
C THR A 237 -2.52 -20.05 -1.34
N CYS A 238 -1.68 -20.33 -0.34
CA CYS A 238 -0.27 -19.94 -0.36
C CYS A 238 0.63 -20.95 -1.09
N HIS A 239 0.12 -22.13 -1.42
CA HIS A 239 0.88 -23.18 -2.12
C HIS A 239 0.90 -22.94 -3.64
N ARG A 240 2.07 -23.05 -4.28
CA ARG A 240 2.24 -22.78 -5.72
C ARG A 240 1.27 -23.56 -6.61
N MET A 241 1.14 -24.88 -6.40
CA MET A 241 0.19 -25.69 -7.17
C MET A 241 -1.25 -25.51 -6.70
N GLY A 242 -1.48 -25.21 -5.43
CA GLY A 242 -2.84 -24.96 -4.92
C GLY A 242 -3.43 -23.72 -5.57
N MET A 243 -2.68 -22.62 -5.56
CA MET A 243 -3.06 -21.38 -6.24
C MET A 243 -3.25 -21.56 -7.75
N LYS A 244 -2.39 -22.37 -8.41
CA LYS A 244 -2.56 -22.70 -9.83
C LYS A 244 -3.93 -23.34 -10.10
N LEU A 245 -4.28 -24.38 -9.33
CA LEU A 245 -5.56 -25.09 -9.48
C LEU A 245 -6.76 -24.20 -9.14
N ILE A 246 -6.65 -23.34 -8.11
CA ILE A 246 -7.70 -22.39 -7.75
C ILE A 246 -7.95 -21.42 -8.91
N LYS A 247 -6.88 -20.83 -9.44
CA LYS A 247 -6.98 -19.90 -10.57
C LYS A 247 -7.59 -20.55 -11.81
N GLU A 248 -7.19 -21.78 -12.14
CA GLU A 248 -7.77 -22.54 -13.25
C GLU A 248 -9.28 -22.77 -13.08
N ARG A 249 -9.77 -22.92 -11.84
CA ARG A 249 -11.20 -23.05 -11.53
C ARG A 249 -11.95 -21.72 -11.61
N VAL A 250 -11.37 -20.64 -11.07
CA VAL A 250 -12.00 -19.30 -11.05
C VAL A 250 -12.16 -18.73 -12.45
N VAL A 251 -11.18 -18.94 -13.33
CA VAL A 251 -11.20 -18.43 -14.72
C VAL A 251 -11.94 -19.39 -15.66
N SER A 252 -12.28 -20.60 -15.22
CA SER A 252 -12.95 -21.59 -16.07
C SER A 252 -14.35 -21.14 -16.44
N THR A 253 -14.68 -21.17 -17.73
CA THR A 253 -16.06 -21.02 -18.22
C THR A 253 -16.84 -22.33 -18.25
N LYS A 254 -16.18 -23.46 -17.92
CA LYS A 254 -16.81 -24.78 -17.94
C LYS A 254 -17.62 -25.00 -16.65
N LYS A 255 -18.82 -25.57 -16.81
CA LYS A 255 -19.63 -26.00 -15.67
C LYS A 255 -18.90 -27.11 -14.91
N ALA A 256 -18.35 -26.78 -13.74
CA ALA A 256 -17.69 -27.71 -12.85
C ALA A 256 -18.70 -28.42 -11.93
N LYS A 257 -18.32 -29.60 -11.43
CA LYS A 257 -19.13 -30.35 -10.45
C LYS A 257 -19.16 -29.69 -9.07
N LEU A 258 -18.09 -28.97 -8.73
CA LEU A 258 -17.94 -28.22 -7.48
C LEU A 258 -17.90 -26.72 -7.78
N PRO A 259 -18.34 -25.87 -6.84
CA PRO A 259 -18.23 -24.42 -7.01
C PRO A 259 -16.77 -24.01 -7.13
N ASP A 260 -16.52 -22.91 -7.84
CA ASP A 260 -15.19 -22.33 -7.85
C ASP A 260 -14.85 -21.79 -6.43
N PRO A 261 -13.57 -21.89 -6.01
CA PRO A 261 -13.21 -21.54 -4.63
C PRO A 261 -13.46 -20.08 -4.29
N LEU A 262 -13.34 -19.14 -5.23
CA LEU A 262 -13.52 -17.72 -4.95
C LEU A 262 -14.99 -17.43 -4.62
N THR A 263 -15.92 -17.85 -5.48
CA THR A 263 -17.35 -17.69 -5.25
C THR A 263 -17.77 -18.37 -3.95
N LEU A 264 -17.22 -19.56 -3.65
CA LEU A 264 -17.49 -20.26 -2.39
C LEU A 264 -17.04 -19.44 -1.17
N PHE A 265 -15.85 -18.81 -1.20
CA PHE A 265 -15.41 -18.00 -0.07
C PHE A 265 -16.22 -16.71 0.06
N LEU A 266 -16.61 -16.09 -1.06
CA LEU A 266 -17.44 -14.89 -1.05
C LEU A 266 -18.84 -15.19 -0.48
N ASP A 267 -19.44 -16.30 -0.86
CA ASP A 267 -20.72 -16.78 -0.32
C ASP A 267 -20.64 -17.01 1.19
N ILE A 268 -19.58 -17.70 1.67
CA ILE A 268 -19.37 -17.90 3.11
C ILE A 268 -19.13 -16.57 3.83
N ALA A 269 -18.35 -15.65 3.25
CA ALA A 269 -18.07 -14.35 3.85
C ALA A 269 -19.34 -13.50 4.02
N LYS A 270 -20.25 -13.56 3.04
CA LYS A 270 -21.52 -12.84 3.07
C LYS A 270 -22.54 -13.48 4.01
N ASN A 271 -22.70 -14.80 3.94
CA ASN A 271 -23.84 -15.49 4.53
C ASN A 271 -23.56 -16.18 5.88
N ALA A 272 -22.30 -16.34 6.30
CA ALA A 272 -22.00 -17.03 7.55
C ALA A 272 -22.44 -16.23 8.78
N ALA A 273 -23.24 -16.86 9.64
CA ALA A 273 -23.71 -16.23 10.88
C ALA A 273 -22.58 -15.92 11.90
N LYS A 274 -21.46 -16.66 11.85
CA LYS A 274 -20.37 -16.55 12.82
C LYS A 274 -19.20 -15.71 12.26
N PRO A 275 -18.71 -14.68 12.96
CA PRO A 275 -17.63 -13.81 12.47
C PRO A 275 -16.35 -14.56 12.10
N MET A 276 -16.00 -15.62 12.84
CA MET A 276 -14.83 -16.46 12.56
C MET A 276 -14.86 -17.11 11.17
N HIS A 277 -16.05 -17.47 10.68
CA HIS A 277 -16.22 -18.06 9.36
C HIS A 277 -16.04 -17.01 8.27
N LYS A 278 -16.65 -15.83 8.45
CA LYS A 278 -16.45 -14.67 7.58
C LYS A 278 -14.98 -14.29 7.48
N LEU A 279 -14.31 -14.21 8.64
CA LEU A 279 -12.88 -13.91 8.76
C LEU A 279 -12.01 -14.89 7.98
N LEU A 280 -12.20 -16.19 8.17
CA LEU A 280 -11.39 -17.19 7.48
C LEU A 280 -11.67 -17.23 5.98
N ALA A 281 -12.91 -17.02 5.56
CA ALA A 281 -13.26 -16.91 4.15
C ALA A 281 -12.56 -15.70 3.51
N LEU A 282 -12.63 -14.51 4.11
CA LEU A 282 -11.94 -13.32 3.60
C LEU A 282 -10.41 -13.47 3.61
N ARG A 283 -9.83 -14.19 4.57
CA ARG A 283 -8.38 -14.49 4.55
C ARG A 283 -7.98 -15.37 3.37
N ASN A 284 -8.83 -16.33 2.98
CA ASN A 284 -8.61 -17.12 1.77
C ASN A 284 -8.68 -16.25 0.51
N VAL A 285 -9.68 -15.36 0.41
CA VAL A 285 -9.76 -14.37 -0.67
C VAL A 285 -8.50 -13.48 -0.70
N THR A 286 -8.05 -13.02 0.47
CA THR A 286 -6.83 -12.21 0.59
C THR A 286 -5.59 -12.92 0.04
N ASN A 287 -5.48 -14.24 0.28
CA ASN A 287 -4.39 -15.03 -0.28
C ASN A 287 -4.47 -15.17 -1.80
N ILE A 288 -5.68 -15.25 -2.39
CA ILE A 288 -5.87 -15.26 -3.85
C ILE A 288 -5.33 -13.96 -4.48
N PHE A 289 -5.64 -12.82 -3.86
CA PHE A 289 -5.11 -11.52 -4.25
C PHE A 289 -3.72 -11.21 -3.65
N GLY A 290 -3.06 -12.21 -3.06
CA GLY A 290 -1.72 -12.10 -2.47
C GLY A 290 -0.57 -12.19 -3.48
N SER A 291 -0.87 -12.45 -4.75
CA SER A 291 0.10 -12.49 -5.84
C SER A 291 -0.30 -11.48 -6.91
N ARG A 292 0.62 -10.57 -7.24
CA ARG A 292 0.38 -9.50 -8.23
C ARG A 292 -0.06 -10.08 -9.58
N ARG A 293 0.60 -11.16 -10.01
CA ARG A 293 0.27 -11.81 -11.29
C ARG A 293 -1.15 -12.36 -11.27
N THR A 294 -1.54 -13.06 -10.21
CA THR A 294 -2.89 -13.61 -10.07
C THR A 294 -3.93 -12.50 -10.00
N ALA A 295 -3.67 -11.48 -9.17
CA ALA A 295 -4.59 -10.35 -9.02
C ALA A 295 -4.86 -9.67 -10.37
N VAL A 296 -3.82 -9.32 -11.14
CA VAL A 296 -3.98 -8.70 -12.46
C VAL A 296 -4.74 -9.58 -13.45
N GLU A 297 -4.55 -10.90 -13.41
CA GLU A 297 -5.27 -11.82 -14.29
C GLU A 297 -6.75 -12.00 -13.92
N LEU A 298 -7.11 -11.70 -12.66
CA LEU A 298 -8.49 -11.70 -12.15
C LEU A 298 -9.18 -10.32 -12.25
N LEU A 299 -8.46 -9.29 -12.71
CA LEU A 299 -9.02 -7.98 -13.06
C LEU A 299 -9.68 -8.02 -14.45
N PRO A 300 -10.60 -7.09 -14.75
CA PRO A 300 -11.14 -6.96 -16.10
C PRO A 300 -10.04 -6.87 -17.15
N LYS A 301 -10.21 -7.63 -18.23
CA LYS A 301 -9.42 -7.46 -19.45
C LYS A 301 -10.14 -6.45 -20.34
N ALA A 302 -9.43 -5.41 -20.77
CA ALA A 302 -9.97 -4.30 -21.56
C ALA A 302 -10.64 -4.76 -22.87
N ASP A 303 -10.24 -5.93 -23.36
CA ASP A 303 -10.68 -6.64 -24.55
C ASP A 303 -12.00 -7.43 -24.37
N GLN A 304 -12.57 -7.52 -23.16
CA GLN A 304 -13.83 -8.22 -22.88
C GLN A 304 -15.00 -7.32 -22.44
N VAL A 305 -14.75 -6.03 -22.22
CA VAL A 305 -15.80 -5.08 -21.80
C VAL A 305 -16.09 -4.15 -22.96
N ASP A 306 -17.03 -4.57 -23.81
CA ASP A 306 -17.49 -3.73 -24.92
C ASP A 306 -18.01 -2.39 -24.37
N THR A 307 -17.75 -1.31 -25.09
CA THR A 307 -18.05 0.07 -24.67
C THR A 307 -19.53 0.30 -24.32
N TRP A 308 -20.43 -0.52 -24.88
CA TRP A 308 -21.85 -0.55 -24.58
C TRP A 308 -22.20 -1.10 -23.20
N THR A 309 -21.49 -2.11 -22.70
CA THR A 309 -21.72 -2.70 -21.37
C THR A 309 -21.42 -1.70 -20.25
N ARG A 310 -20.47 -0.78 -20.48
CA ARG A 310 -20.13 0.31 -19.56
C ARG A 310 -21.26 1.33 -19.38
N ALA A 311 -22.09 1.56 -20.38
CA ALA A 311 -23.21 2.51 -20.31
C ALA A 311 -24.41 1.95 -19.54
N VAL A 312 -24.66 0.64 -19.60
CA VAL A 312 -25.82 -0.01 -18.96
C VAL A 312 -25.63 -0.16 -17.45
N CYS A 313 -24.41 -0.41 -16.96
CA CYS A 313 -24.16 -0.55 -15.51
C CYS A 313 -24.27 0.76 -14.71
N ILE A 314 -24.31 1.92 -15.36
CA ILE A 314 -24.49 3.23 -14.68
C ILE A 314 -25.98 3.50 -14.39
N TRP A 315 -26.91 2.78 -15.03
CA TRP A 315 -28.35 2.92 -14.84
C TRP A 315 -28.95 1.63 -14.31
N ASN A 316 -28.90 1.46 -12.99
CA ASN A 316 -29.60 0.37 -12.32
C ASN A 316 -31.11 0.69 -12.26
N VAL A 317 -31.84 0.38 -13.34
CA VAL A 317 -33.30 0.31 -13.36
C VAL A 317 -33.69 -0.99 -14.07
N ASN A 318 -34.15 -1.96 -13.29
CA ASN A 318 -34.82 -3.19 -13.71
C ASN A 318 -33.99 -4.23 -14.50
N GLY A 319 -33.27 -5.09 -13.77
CA GLY A 319 -33.40 -6.54 -13.96
C GLY A 319 -32.87 -7.20 -15.24
N CYS A 320 -31.93 -6.59 -15.98
CA CYS A 320 -31.18 -7.23 -17.07
C CYS A 320 -29.80 -6.54 -17.10
N VAL A 321 -28.63 -7.18 -17.10
CA VAL A 321 -28.06 -8.16 -18.04
C VAL A 321 -26.86 -8.81 -17.33
N ALA A 322 -26.52 -10.04 -17.67
CA ALA A 322 -25.29 -10.73 -17.28
C ALA A 322 -24.03 -10.03 -17.85
N CYS A 323 -23.77 -8.80 -17.42
CA CYS A 323 -22.50 -8.13 -17.62
C CYS A 323 -21.45 -8.94 -16.88
N MET A 324 -20.34 -9.30 -17.53
CA MET A 324 -19.27 -10.11 -16.95
C MET A 324 -18.71 -9.42 -15.69
N VAL A 325 -19.30 -9.73 -14.53
CA VAL A 325 -18.83 -9.20 -13.24
C VAL A 325 -17.48 -9.84 -12.99
N THR A 326 -16.44 -9.02 -12.98
CA THR A 326 -15.08 -9.51 -12.79
C THR A 326 -14.95 -10.09 -11.38
N PRO A 327 -14.08 -11.09 -11.18
CA PRO A 327 -13.78 -11.60 -9.85
C PRO A 327 -13.46 -10.51 -8.82
N ALA A 328 -12.80 -9.42 -9.24
CA ALA A 328 -12.50 -8.28 -8.38
C ALA A 328 -13.75 -7.46 -8.00
N LEU A 329 -14.71 -7.28 -8.90
CA LEU A 329 -15.97 -6.59 -8.59
C LEU A 329 -16.84 -7.41 -7.64
N GLN A 330 -16.90 -8.73 -7.81
CA GLN A 330 -17.60 -9.61 -6.87
C GLN A 330 -17.02 -9.53 -5.46
N VAL A 331 -15.70 -9.40 -5.35
CA VAL A 331 -15.03 -9.20 -4.05
C VAL A 331 -15.43 -7.85 -3.45
N LEU A 332 -15.41 -6.78 -4.24
CA LEU A 332 -15.78 -5.45 -3.78
C LEU A 332 -17.25 -5.36 -3.33
N ASP A 333 -18.18 -6.05 -4.01
CA ASP A 333 -19.59 -6.17 -3.57
C ASP A 333 -19.69 -6.71 -2.14
N VAL A 334 -18.96 -7.80 -1.86
CA VAL A 334 -18.97 -8.41 -0.53
C VAL A 334 -18.24 -7.54 0.51
N LEU A 335 -17.20 -6.80 0.11
CA LEU A 335 -16.49 -5.92 1.03
C LEU A 335 -17.32 -4.70 1.44
N GLU A 336 -18.09 -4.14 0.52
CA GLU A 336 -19.03 -3.05 0.81
C GLU A 336 -20.13 -3.53 1.76
N ASP A 337 -20.70 -4.72 1.54
CA ASP A 337 -21.67 -5.35 2.46
C ASP A 337 -21.10 -5.56 3.88
N LEU A 338 -19.79 -5.80 4.00
CA LEU A 338 -19.10 -6.08 5.26
C LEU A 338 -18.37 -4.84 5.85
N ALA A 339 -18.47 -3.67 5.24
CA ALA A 339 -17.69 -2.49 5.62
C ALA A 339 -17.98 -2.01 7.05
N GLN A 340 -19.22 -2.21 7.52
CA GLN A 340 -19.71 -1.78 8.85
C GLN A 340 -19.62 -2.86 9.93
N GLU A 341 -18.94 -3.99 9.68
CA GLU A 341 -18.74 -5.04 10.69
C GLU A 341 -17.87 -4.55 11.86
N GLU A 342 -18.28 -4.82 13.11
CA GLU A 342 -17.57 -4.34 14.31
C GLU A 342 -16.35 -5.19 14.71
N ASP A 343 -16.27 -6.44 14.25
CA ASP A 343 -15.18 -7.35 14.62
C ASP A 343 -13.83 -6.81 14.12
N LYS A 344 -12.94 -6.48 15.07
CA LYS A 344 -11.63 -5.88 14.79
C LYS A 344 -10.76 -6.71 13.86
N ASN A 345 -10.80 -8.05 13.97
CA ASN A 345 -10.00 -8.93 13.13
C ASN A 345 -10.56 -9.00 11.71
N LEU A 346 -11.89 -8.98 11.58
CA LEU A 346 -12.59 -8.93 10.31
C LEU A 346 -12.31 -7.62 9.59
N ARG A 347 -12.47 -6.47 10.26
CA ARG A 347 -12.10 -5.15 9.72
C ARG A 347 -10.64 -5.09 9.28
N ALA A 348 -9.71 -5.57 10.10
CA ALA A 348 -8.29 -5.62 9.74
C ALA A 348 -8.06 -6.47 8.47
N THR A 349 -8.80 -7.57 8.31
CA THR A 349 -8.71 -8.42 7.12
C THR A 349 -9.30 -7.73 5.88
N ILE A 350 -10.43 -7.01 6.02
CA ILE A 350 -11.04 -6.20 4.96
C ILE A 350 -10.05 -5.12 4.49
N VAL A 351 -9.45 -4.35 5.41
CA VAL A 351 -8.43 -3.34 5.08
C VAL A 351 -7.23 -3.96 4.36
N THR A 352 -6.78 -5.14 4.82
CA THR A 352 -5.67 -5.87 4.18
C THR A 352 -6.02 -6.27 2.74
N LEU A 353 -7.25 -6.75 2.51
CA LEU A 353 -7.72 -7.12 1.18
C LEU A 353 -7.84 -5.89 0.27
N LEU A 354 -8.42 -4.81 0.76
CA LEU A 354 -8.49 -3.53 0.04
C LEU A 354 -7.09 -3.00 -0.32
N ALA A 355 -6.11 -3.12 0.58
CA ALA A 355 -4.72 -2.78 0.29
C ALA A 355 -4.12 -3.65 -0.82
N ASN A 356 -4.31 -4.98 -0.76
CA ASN A 356 -3.86 -5.89 -1.81
C ASN A 356 -4.50 -5.55 -3.18
N LEU A 357 -5.81 -5.28 -3.20
CA LEU A 357 -6.53 -4.84 -4.39
C LEU A 357 -5.98 -3.50 -4.89
N ALA A 358 -5.88 -2.48 -4.04
CA ALA A 358 -5.38 -1.16 -4.41
C ALA A 358 -3.97 -1.20 -5.00
N ILE A 359 -3.07 -2.03 -4.45
CA ILE A 359 -1.73 -2.26 -5.02
C ILE A 359 -1.83 -2.91 -6.41
N SER A 360 -2.72 -3.89 -6.58
CA SER A 360 -2.88 -4.65 -7.82
C SER A 360 -3.51 -3.81 -8.95
N LEU A 361 -4.49 -2.97 -8.62
CA LEU A 361 -5.20 -2.08 -9.54
C LEU A 361 -4.29 -1.02 -10.20
N ARG A 362 -3.10 -0.75 -9.63
CA ARG A 362 -2.08 0.12 -10.25
C ARG A 362 -1.52 -0.45 -11.54
N PHE A 363 -1.53 -1.77 -11.66
CA PHE A 363 -0.95 -2.50 -12.79
C PHE A 363 -2.01 -2.97 -13.79
N GLY A 364 -3.29 -2.90 -13.42
CA GLY A 364 -4.40 -3.20 -14.32
C GLY A 364 -4.70 -2.05 -15.27
N LYS A 365 -5.05 -2.37 -16.52
CA LYS A 365 -5.61 -1.41 -17.48
C LYS A 365 -7.09 -1.19 -17.17
N ASP A 366 -7.59 0.04 -17.35
CA ASP A 366 -9.01 0.39 -17.21
C ASP A 366 -9.68 0.06 -15.86
N THR A 367 -8.94 0.21 -14.75
CA THR A 367 -9.39 -0.13 -13.38
C THR A 367 -10.07 1.02 -12.63
N SER A 368 -10.58 2.04 -13.33
CA SER A 368 -11.11 3.25 -12.68
C SER A 368 -12.32 2.96 -11.79
N SER A 369 -13.20 2.04 -12.22
CA SER A 369 -14.39 1.65 -11.45
C SER A 369 -14.00 0.97 -10.14
N GLU A 370 -13.12 -0.03 -10.19
CA GLU A 370 -12.64 -0.75 -9.01
C GLU A 370 -11.87 0.17 -8.06
N LYS A 371 -11.10 1.14 -8.59
CA LYS A 371 -10.42 2.16 -7.78
C LYS A 371 -11.43 3.03 -7.02
N VAL A 372 -12.49 3.49 -7.67
CA VAL A 372 -13.55 4.28 -7.03
C VAL A 372 -14.26 3.46 -5.96
N ARG A 373 -14.56 2.19 -6.23
CA ARG A 373 -15.17 1.29 -5.24
C ARG A 373 -14.28 0.97 -4.05
N CYS A 374 -12.97 0.75 -4.27
CA CYS A 374 -12.01 0.64 -3.18
C CYS A 374 -12.01 1.89 -2.29
N LEU A 375 -12.05 3.09 -2.89
CA LEU A 375 -12.13 4.35 -2.14
C LEU A 375 -13.47 4.49 -1.39
N SER A 376 -14.58 4.14 -2.03
CA SER A 376 -15.92 4.14 -1.43
C SER A 376 -15.98 3.22 -0.22
N CYS A 377 -15.48 1.99 -0.33
CA CYS A 377 -15.44 1.03 0.78
C CYS A 377 -14.56 1.55 1.93
N VAL A 378 -13.38 2.12 1.63
CA VAL A 378 -12.53 2.74 2.68
C VAL A 378 -13.25 3.92 3.34
N ALA A 379 -13.95 4.77 2.59
CA ALA A 379 -14.71 5.89 3.14
C ALA A 379 -15.81 5.40 4.09
N GLN A 380 -16.63 4.43 3.67
CA GLN A 380 -17.64 3.81 4.52
C GLN A 380 -17.06 3.25 5.83
N MET A 381 -15.90 2.59 5.76
CA MET A 381 -15.24 2.07 6.96
C MET A 381 -14.72 3.17 7.89
N LEU A 382 -14.47 4.39 7.41
CA LEU A 382 -13.99 5.52 8.20
C LEU A 382 -15.13 6.35 8.79
N GLU A 383 -16.32 6.32 8.19
CA GLU A 383 -17.52 7.08 8.59
C GLU A 383 -18.20 6.57 9.89
N GLY A 384 -17.46 5.96 10.82
CA GLY A 384 -17.97 5.54 12.12
C GLY A 384 -18.14 6.71 13.10
N ASP A 385 -19.39 7.00 13.48
CA ASP A 385 -19.89 7.83 14.61
C ASP A 385 -19.33 9.24 14.83
N ASP A 386 -18.85 9.94 13.80
CA ASP A 386 -18.69 11.40 13.85
C ASP A 386 -19.59 12.05 12.80
N GLU A 387 -20.54 12.88 13.25
CA GLU A 387 -21.33 13.78 12.41
C GLU A 387 -20.45 14.44 11.33
N PRO A 388 -20.91 14.52 10.07
CA PRO A 388 -20.10 15.04 8.99
C PRO A 388 -19.79 16.53 9.23
N LYS A 389 -18.59 16.83 9.72
CA LYS A 389 -18.02 18.17 9.62
C LYS A 389 -17.90 18.50 8.14
N GLN A 390 -18.73 19.44 7.69
CA GLN A 390 -18.76 19.94 6.32
C GLN A 390 -17.33 20.21 5.82
N VAL A 391 -16.87 19.39 4.88
CA VAL A 391 -15.64 19.68 4.14
C VAL A 391 -15.97 20.80 3.14
N PRO A 392 -15.22 21.92 3.11
CA PRO A 392 -15.47 22.99 2.15
C PRO A 392 -15.39 22.43 0.73
N ARG A 393 -16.43 22.69 -0.07
CA ARG A 393 -16.46 22.36 -1.50
C ARG A 393 -15.37 23.14 -2.23
N THR A 394 -14.18 22.54 -2.40
CA THR A 394 -13.22 22.99 -3.39
C THR A 394 -13.44 22.20 -4.67
N ASN A 395 -13.67 22.91 -5.77
CA ASN A 395 -13.93 22.35 -7.09
C ASN A 395 -12.89 21.27 -7.46
N PRO A 396 -13.31 20.15 -8.08
CA PRO A 396 -12.38 19.18 -8.61
C PRO A 396 -11.49 19.84 -9.68
N PRO A 397 -10.19 19.50 -9.75
CA PRO A 397 -9.35 19.93 -10.85
C PRO A 397 -9.97 19.42 -12.16
N ARG A 398 -10.18 20.33 -13.11
CA ARG A 398 -10.66 20.00 -14.46
C ARG A 398 -9.60 19.15 -15.16
N CYS A 399 -10.04 18.04 -15.75
CA CYS A 399 -9.23 17.16 -16.59
C CYS A 399 -8.60 17.90 -17.78
#